data_AF-A0A7J3DM56-F1
#
_entry.id   AF-A0A7J3DM56-F1
#
_cell.length_a   1.000
_cell.length_b   1.000
_cell.length_c   1.000
_cell.angle_alpha   90.00
_cell.angle_beta   90.00
_cell.angle_gamma   90.00
#
_symmetry.space_group_name_H-M   'P 1'
#
loop_
_entity.id
_entity.type
_entity.pdbx_description
1 polymer ?
#
loop_
_entity_poly.entity_id
_entity_poly.type
_entity_poly.pdbx_seq_one_letter_code
_entity_poly.pdbx_strand_id
1 'polypeptide(L)'
;MERELVEQCIQRLSYLQAKLRGANWAELSSYAFAKQARGAIDELVEIENILEKLKKVMKEPETREFDDLIKEHKKLSAVLRRNAEFEEKKALQEPELAASNPELFASLQHKVMSLMLRTRFFVERVMLRIGKQETRAAERSGEQAKLLELLEQKEKELQELKRKYEDIKKSVFFGMEEVSASDLEDELSKTRLALEREKRKLEEIFSTYVTKISSLQSEFAQLADRLHEVQRYFDSFCDKSSELVLLLKKERDFAKKLVLDIEAEVLELRNTYSNELLKLEEAKMQARKQAERELEGRIKKLEEEIIAKEELLKHFRDMARSTDAEKKALEEKIAFLNAVMASREKEKKHKNK
;
A
#
# COMPACT_ATOMS: atom_id res chain seq x y z
N MET A 1 -31.45 -63.30 8.54
CA MET A 1 -31.00 -63.09 7.14
C MET A 1 -31.92 -62.14 6.39
N GLU A 2 -33.24 -62.39 6.30
CA GLU A 2 -34.19 -61.50 5.61
C GLU A 2 -34.24 -60.08 6.21
N ARG A 3 -34.35 -59.99 7.53
CA ARG A 3 -34.36 -58.70 8.25
C ARG A 3 -33.09 -57.87 8.05
N GLU A 4 -31.94 -58.52 8.03
CA GLU A 4 -30.64 -57.87 7.83
C GLU A 4 -30.53 -57.27 6.43
N LEU A 5 -30.99 -57.98 5.40
CA LEU A 5 -31.03 -57.48 4.02
C LEU A 5 -32.01 -56.29 3.86
N VAL A 6 -33.14 -56.31 4.56
CA VAL A 6 -34.11 -55.20 4.62
C VAL A 6 -33.47 -53.96 5.26
N GLU A 7 -32.80 -54.12 6.41
CA GLU A 7 -32.11 -53.03 7.10
C GLU A 7 -30.97 -52.44 6.26
N GLN A 8 -30.18 -53.28 5.58
CA GLN A 8 -29.15 -52.84 4.62
C GLN A 8 -29.77 -52.02 3.48
N CYS A 9 -30.91 -52.44 2.94
CA CYS A 9 -31.61 -51.70 1.89
C CYS A 9 -32.09 -50.32 2.37
N ILE A 10 -32.64 -50.23 3.59
CA ILE A 10 -33.10 -48.97 4.20
C ILE A 10 -31.92 -48.01 4.44
N GLN A 11 -30.79 -48.52 4.93
CA GLN A 11 -29.58 -47.72 5.14
C GLN A 11 -29.06 -47.14 3.82
N ARG A 12 -28.99 -47.95 2.76
CA ARG A 12 -28.55 -47.50 1.43
C ARG A 12 -29.50 -46.49 0.79
N LEU A 13 -30.81 -46.71 0.93
CA LEU A 13 -31.82 -45.72 0.52
C LEU A 13 -31.65 -44.40 1.28
N SER A 14 -31.41 -44.44 2.59
CA SER A 14 -31.22 -43.24 3.41
C SER A 14 -29.94 -42.49 3.01
N TYR A 15 -28.87 -43.22 2.70
CA TYR A 15 -27.60 -42.65 2.25
C TYR A 15 -27.72 -41.96 0.89
N LEU A 16 -28.34 -42.61 -0.10
CA LEU A 16 -28.59 -42.02 -1.41
C LEU A 16 -29.51 -40.79 -1.30
N GLN A 17 -30.48 -40.80 -0.38
CA GLN A 17 -31.41 -39.70 -0.18
C GLN A 17 -30.70 -38.47 0.40
N ALA A 18 -29.77 -38.68 1.34
CA ALA A 18 -28.94 -37.62 1.89
C ALA A 18 -28.03 -37.01 0.81
N LYS A 19 -27.39 -37.84 -0.02
CA LYS A 19 -26.55 -37.38 -1.16
C LYS A 19 -27.35 -36.51 -2.13
N LEU A 20 -28.56 -36.92 -2.50
CA LEU A 20 -29.39 -36.20 -3.48
C LEU A 20 -30.03 -34.93 -2.92
N ARG A 21 -30.35 -34.86 -1.63
CA ARG A 21 -30.85 -33.63 -1.00
C ARG A 21 -29.79 -32.53 -0.87
N GLY A 22 -28.52 -32.92 -0.74
CA GLY A 22 -27.40 -31.99 -0.62
C GLY A 22 -26.95 -31.33 -1.93
N ALA A 23 -27.43 -31.80 -3.09
CA ALA A 23 -27.03 -31.30 -4.39
C ALA A 23 -28.26 -31.01 -5.26
N ASN A 24 -28.48 -29.74 -5.65
CA ASN A 24 -29.51 -29.41 -6.64
C ASN A 24 -28.95 -29.67 -8.04
N TRP A 25 -29.37 -30.76 -8.70
CA TRP A 25 -28.80 -31.16 -10.00
C TRP A 25 -29.06 -30.12 -11.10
N ALA A 26 -30.11 -29.30 -10.97
CA ALA A 26 -30.40 -28.21 -11.90
C ALA A 26 -29.30 -27.13 -11.94
N GLU A 27 -28.60 -26.93 -10.82
CA GLU A 27 -27.57 -25.89 -10.66
C GLU A 27 -26.16 -26.41 -10.96
N LEU A 28 -26.02 -27.70 -11.28
CA LEU A 28 -24.73 -28.31 -11.54
C LEU A 28 -24.25 -28.02 -12.97
N SER A 29 -22.93 -27.86 -13.12
CA SER A 29 -22.29 -27.95 -14.42
C SER A 29 -22.40 -29.37 -14.99
N SER A 30 -22.34 -29.55 -16.31
CA SER A 30 -22.40 -30.86 -16.98
C SER A 30 -21.43 -31.89 -16.37
N TYR A 31 -20.21 -31.46 -16.05
CA TYR A 31 -19.21 -32.32 -15.40
C TYR A 31 -19.60 -32.69 -13.95
N ALA A 32 -20.06 -31.71 -13.17
CA ALA A 32 -20.49 -31.95 -11.79
C ALA A 32 -21.75 -32.84 -11.72
N PHE A 33 -22.70 -32.65 -12.65
CA PHE A 33 -23.86 -33.50 -12.84
C PHE A 33 -23.42 -34.93 -13.16
N ALA A 34 -22.54 -35.15 -14.15
CA ALA A 34 -22.12 -36.50 -14.52
C ALA A 34 -21.44 -37.24 -13.36
N LYS A 35 -20.60 -36.55 -12.58
CA LYS A 35 -19.97 -37.11 -11.37
C LYS A 35 -21.01 -37.51 -10.31
N GLN A 36 -22.00 -36.65 -10.05
CA GLN A 36 -23.08 -36.94 -9.08
C GLN A 36 -24.01 -38.06 -9.59
N ALA A 37 -24.33 -38.06 -10.88
CA ALA A 37 -25.14 -39.08 -11.52
C ALA A 37 -24.45 -40.45 -11.46
N ARG A 38 -23.13 -40.55 -11.69
CA ARG A 38 -22.34 -41.77 -11.50
C ARG A 38 -22.42 -42.28 -10.05
N GLY A 39 -22.21 -41.39 -9.08
CA GLY A 39 -22.36 -41.75 -7.67
C GLY A 39 -23.76 -42.25 -7.31
N ALA A 40 -24.81 -41.70 -7.93
CA ALA A 40 -26.18 -42.18 -7.75
C ALA A 40 -26.42 -43.54 -8.45
N ILE A 41 -25.84 -43.75 -9.63
CA ILE A 41 -25.92 -45.03 -10.36
C ILE A 41 -25.31 -46.17 -9.52
N ASP A 42 -24.16 -45.95 -8.89
CA ASP A 42 -23.49 -46.97 -8.08
C ASP A 42 -24.40 -47.42 -6.91
N GLU A 43 -25.01 -46.48 -6.19
CA GLU A 43 -25.95 -46.81 -5.11
C GLU A 43 -27.23 -47.48 -5.61
N LEU A 44 -27.77 -47.06 -6.77
CA LEU A 44 -28.96 -47.68 -7.36
C LEU A 44 -28.70 -49.14 -7.74
N VAL A 45 -27.52 -49.45 -8.27
CA VAL A 45 -27.09 -50.83 -8.58
C VAL A 45 -26.93 -51.66 -7.32
N GLU A 46 -26.39 -51.09 -6.24
CA GLU A 46 -26.29 -51.80 -4.96
C GLU A 46 -27.67 -52.10 -4.35
N ILE A 47 -28.60 -51.14 -4.39
CA ILE A 47 -29.99 -51.34 -3.96
C ILE A 47 -30.65 -52.43 -4.80
N GLU A 48 -30.47 -52.40 -6.12
CA GLU A 48 -30.95 -53.44 -7.04
C GLU A 48 -30.43 -54.84 -6.65
N ASN A 49 -29.13 -54.96 -6.37
CA ASN A 49 -28.53 -56.22 -5.92
C ASN A 49 -29.11 -56.71 -4.59
N ILE A 50 -29.40 -55.81 -3.64
CA ILE A 50 -30.05 -56.15 -2.37
C ILE A 50 -31.50 -56.62 -2.62
N LEU A 51 -32.23 -55.95 -3.51
CA LEU A 51 -33.58 -56.36 -3.91
C LEU A 51 -33.58 -57.73 -4.61
N GLU A 52 -32.60 -58.03 -5.46
CA GLU A 52 -32.44 -59.36 -6.07
C GLU A 52 -32.14 -60.44 -5.03
N LYS A 53 -31.33 -60.13 -3.99
CA LYS A 53 -31.09 -61.04 -2.86
C LYS A 53 -32.36 -61.24 -2.04
N LEU A 54 -33.08 -60.18 -1.70
CA LEU A 54 -34.36 -60.24 -0.98
C LEU A 54 -35.39 -61.07 -1.73
N LYS A 55 -35.50 -60.89 -3.05
CA LYS A 55 -36.39 -61.69 -3.92
C LYS A 55 -36.08 -63.20 -3.83
N LYS A 56 -34.81 -63.60 -3.72
CA LYS A 56 -34.41 -65.02 -3.65
C LYS A 56 -34.78 -65.66 -2.31
N VAL A 57 -34.80 -64.89 -1.23
CA VAL A 57 -35.09 -65.40 0.11
C VAL A 57 -36.60 -65.38 0.39
N MET A 58 -37.33 -64.39 -0.14
CA MET A 58 -38.78 -64.26 0.02
C MET A 58 -39.56 -65.19 -0.93
N LYS A 59 -40.55 -65.94 -0.41
CA LYS A 59 -41.53 -66.69 -1.22
C LYS A 59 -42.84 -65.90 -1.41
N GLU A 60 -43.57 -66.23 -2.48
CA GLU A 60 -44.81 -65.58 -2.98
C GLU A 60 -45.77 -65.04 -1.90
N PRO A 61 -46.43 -63.88 -2.12
CA PRO A 61 -46.91 -63.35 -3.40
C PRO A 61 -46.23 -62.06 -3.94
N GLU A 62 -45.14 -61.58 -3.34
CA GLU A 62 -44.53 -60.28 -3.71
C GLU A 62 -43.46 -60.34 -4.81
N THR A 63 -43.17 -61.53 -5.34
CA THR A 63 -42.14 -61.73 -6.38
C THR A 63 -42.35 -60.85 -7.61
N ARG A 64 -43.60 -60.54 -7.96
CA ARG A 64 -43.96 -59.64 -9.07
C ARG A 64 -43.66 -58.17 -8.76
N GLU A 65 -43.93 -57.70 -7.54
CA GLU A 65 -43.60 -56.33 -7.11
C GLU A 65 -42.07 -56.13 -7.05
N PHE A 66 -41.31 -57.15 -6.62
CA PHE A 66 -39.85 -57.16 -6.72
C PHE A 66 -39.38 -57.06 -8.18
N ASP A 67 -39.98 -57.84 -9.10
CA ASP A 67 -39.61 -57.81 -10.52
C ASP A 67 -39.84 -56.45 -11.18
N ASP A 68 -40.97 -55.81 -10.86
CA ASP A 68 -41.29 -54.49 -11.40
C ASP A 68 -40.34 -53.41 -10.84
N LEU A 69 -40.02 -53.47 -9.55
CA LEU A 69 -39.05 -52.56 -8.94
C LEU A 69 -37.63 -52.75 -9.49
N ILE A 70 -37.16 -54.00 -9.60
CA ILE A 70 -35.83 -54.30 -10.17
C ILE A 70 -35.76 -53.83 -11.63
N LYS A 71 -36.81 -54.03 -12.43
CA LYS A 71 -36.88 -53.50 -13.80
C LYS A 71 -36.83 -51.98 -13.85
N GLU A 72 -37.51 -51.29 -12.93
CA GLU A 72 -37.47 -49.83 -12.84
C GLU A 72 -36.08 -49.31 -12.45
N HIS A 73 -35.39 -49.95 -11.49
CA HIS A 73 -34.00 -49.66 -11.14
C HIS A 73 -33.05 -49.86 -12.32
N LYS A 74 -33.16 -50.97 -13.05
CA LYS A 74 -32.36 -51.24 -14.26
C LYS A 74 -32.58 -50.18 -15.34
N LYS A 75 -33.85 -49.82 -15.59
CA LYS A 75 -34.22 -48.80 -16.58
C LYS A 75 -33.67 -47.42 -16.20
N LEU A 76 -33.88 -46.99 -14.95
CA LEU A 76 -33.43 -45.67 -14.51
C LEU A 76 -31.90 -45.57 -14.48
N SER A 77 -31.21 -46.61 -13.99
CA SER A 77 -29.75 -46.68 -14.02
C SER A 77 -29.20 -46.62 -15.44
N ALA A 78 -29.83 -47.30 -16.41
CA ALA A 78 -29.43 -47.24 -17.81
C ALA A 78 -29.62 -45.84 -18.43
N VAL A 79 -30.74 -45.17 -18.11
CA VAL A 79 -31.00 -43.79 -18.57
C VAL A 79 -29.98 -42.82 -17.96
N LEU A 80 -29.71 -42.92 -16.67
CA LEU A 80 -28.71 -42.10 -16.00
C LEU A 80 -27.30 -42.33 -16.56
N ARG A 81 -26.90 -43.58 -16.83
CA ARG A 81 -25.59 -43.89 -17.42
C ARG A 81 -25.43 -43.23 -18.79
N ARG A 82 -26.42 -43.38 -19.68
CA ARG A 82 -26.39 -42.76 -21.01
C ARG A 82 -26.28 -41.24 -20.93
N ASN A 83 -27.02 -40.61 -20.02
CA ASN A 83 -26.97 -39.15 -19.84
C ASN A 83 -25.66 -38.68 -19.20
N ALA A 84 -25.13 -39.41 -18.22
CA ALA A 84 -23.82 -39.09 -17.62
C ALA A 84 -22.68 -39.22 -18.64
N GLU A 85 -22.66 -40.29 -19.43
CA GLU A 85 -21.68 -40.49 -20.51
C GLU A 85 -21.79 -39.42 -21.61
N PHE A 86 -23.01 -38.99 -21.94
CA PHE A 86 -23.24 -37.91 -22.91
C PHE A 86 -22.69 -36.58 -22.40
N GLU A 87 -23.00 -36.20 -21.16
CA GLU A 87 -22.52 -34.94 -20.57
C GLU A 87 -21.00 -34.94 -20.35
N GLU A 88 -20.38 -36.10 -20.06
CA GLU A 88 -18.91 -36.21 -20.00
C GLU A 88 -18.24 -36.06 -21.36
N LYS A 89 -18.80 -36.69 -22.40
CA LYS A 89 -18.28 -36.54 -23.76
C LYS A 89 -18.43 -35.10 -24.25
N LYS A 90 -19.56 -34.45 -23.93
CA LYS A 90 -19.81 -33.04 -24.22
C LYS A 90 -18.81 -32.13 -23.51
N ALA A 91 -18.55 -32.38 -22.23
CA ALA A 91 -17.57 -31.62 -21.44
C ALA A 91 -16.11 -31.79 -21.94
N LEU A 92 -15.77 -32.93 -22.56
CA LEU A 92 -14.43 -33.21 -23.10
C LEU A 92 -14.18 -32.61 -24.50
N GLN A 93 -15.21 -32.43 -25.32
CA GLN A 93 -15.08 -32.01 -26.71
C GLN A 93 -15.21 -30.49 -26.91
N GLU A 94 -16.10 -29.82 -26.17
CA GLU A 94 -16.35 -28.38 -26.33
C GLU A 94 -16.66 -27.70 -24.98
N PRO A 95 -15.63 -27.34 -24.19
CA PRO A 95 -15.82 -26.70 -22.89
C PRO A 95 -16.47 -25.30 -22.98
N GLU A 96 -16.37 -24.61 -24.12
CA GLU A 96 -16.90 -23.25 -24.33
C GLU A 96 -18.38 -23.23 -24.80
N LEU A 97 -18.94 -24.36 -25.26
CA LEU A 97 -20.33 -24.48 -25.73
C LEU A 97 -21.20 -25.40 -24.87
N ALA A 98 -20.68 -25.87 -23.73
CA ALA A 98 -21.38 -26.76 -22.80
C ALA A 98 -22.45 -26.00 -21.99
N ALA A 99 -23.47 -25.49 -22.67
CA ALA A 99 -24.72 -25.09 -22.03
C ALA A 99 -25.28 -26.30 -21.28
N SER A 100 -25.34 -26.18 -19.94
CA SER A 100 -26.01 -27.14 -19.07
C SER A 100 -27.48 -27.24 -19.47
N ASN A 101 -28.12 -28.39 -19.20
CA ASN A 101 -29.56 -28.54 -19.36
C ASN A 101 -30.21 -28.74 -17.97
N PRO A 102 -30.49 -27.65 -17.23
CA PRO A 102 -31.03 -27.68 -15.88
C PRO A 102 -32.33 -28.47 -15.76
N GLU A 103 -33.22 -28.38 -16.76
CA GLU A 103 -34.52 -29.05 -16.76
C GLU A 103 -34.37 -30.58 -16.85
N LEU A 104 -33.46 -31.05 -17.69
CA LEU A 104 -33.15 -32.47 -17.80
C LEU A 104 -32.55 -33.00 -16.49
N PHE A 105 -31.63 -32.25 -15.89
CA PHE A 105 -30.97 -32.64 -14.64
C PHE A 105 -31.96 -32.70 -13.47
N ALA A 106 -32.83 -31.70 -13.34
CA ALA A 106 -33.92 -31.69 -12.35
C ALA A 106 -34.89 -32.87 -12.56
N SER A 107 -35.27 -33.14 -13.81
CA SER A 107 -36.15 -34.26 -14.17
C SER A 107 -35.55 -35.61 -13.75
N LEU A 108 -34.25 -35.80 -14.00
CA LEU A 108 -33.55 -37.03 -13.61
C LEU A 108 -33.43 -37.17 -12.10
N GLN A 109 -33.11 -36.09 -11.39
CA GLN A 109 -33.06 -36.08 -9.92
C GLN A 109 -34.42 -36.47 -9.32
N HIS A 110 -35.50 -35.89 -9.84
CA HIS A 110 -36.86 -36.21 -9.39
C HIS A 110 -37.22 -37.68 -9.66
N LYS A 111 -36.85 -38.24 -10.82
CA LYS A 111 -37.07 -39.66 -11.13
C LYS A 111 -36.35 -40.59 -10.16
N VAL A 112 -35.10 -40.26 -9.78
CA VAL A 112 -34.35 -41.02 -8.77
C VAL A 112 -35.05 -40.96 -7.41
N MET A 113 -35.42 -39.75 -6.95
CA MET A 113 -36.11 -39.56 -5.69
C MET A 113 -37.46 -40.30 -5.63
N SER A 114 -38.23 -40.28 -6.71
CA SER A 114 -39.51 -40.99 -6.81
C SER A 114 -39.34 -42.50 -6.70
N LEU A 115 -38.35 -43.08 -7.41
CA LEU A 115 -38.06 -44.51 -7.35
C LEU A 115 -37.60 -44.95 -5.95
N MET A 116 -36.81 -44.11 -5.28
CA MET A 116 -36.35 -44.39 -3.91
C MET A 116 -37.49 -44.42 -2.90
N LEU A 117 -38.43 -43.48 -2.97
CA LEU A 117 -39.59 -43.46 -2.09
C LEU A 117 -40.46 -44.70 -2.28
N ARG A 118 -40.69 -45.10 -3.54
CA ARG A 118 -41.42 -46.33 -3.86
C ARG A 118 -40.72 -47.57 -3.32
N THR A 119 -39.40 -47.63 -3.47
CA THR A 119 -38.58 -48.74 -2.95
C THR A 119 -38.62 -48.79 -1.43
N ARG A 120 -38.53 -47.64 -0.75
CA ARG A 120 -38.61 -47.55 0.71
C ARG A 120 -39.95 -48.05 1.24
N PHE A 121 -41.06 -47.57 0.67
CA PHE A 121 -42.39 -48.02 1.04
C PHE A 121 -42.55 -49.53 0.88
N PHE A 122 -42.02 -50.09 -0.20
CA PHE A 122 -42.06 -51.52 -0.44
C PHE A 122 -41.23 -52.32 0.59
N VAL A 123 -40.00 -51.88 0.88
CA VAL A 123 -39.11 -52.54 1.85
C VAL A 123 -39.67 -52.48 3.28
N GLU A 124 -40.32 -51.37 3.67
CA GLU A 124 -41.02 -51.24 4.95
C GLU A 124 -42.20 -52.23 5.06
N ARG A 125 -42.96 -52.46 3.97
CA ARG A 125 -44.01 -53.50 3.93
C ARG A 125 -43.43 -54.91 4.14
N VAL A 126 -42.29 -55.21 3.52
CA VAL A 126 -41.58 -56.49 3.69
C VAL A 126 -41.15 -56.67 5.15
N MET A 127 -40.59 -55.62 5.77
CA MET A 127 -40.16 -55.63 7.18
C MET A 127 -41.31 -56.00 8.14
N LEU A 128 -42.49 -55.41 7.93
CA LEU A 128 -43.67 -55.69 8.75
C LEU A 128 -44.16 -57.13 8.61
N ARG A 129 -43.98 -57.76 7.45
CA ARG A 129 -44.36 -59.17 7.28
C ARG A 129 -43.42 -60.10 8.03
N ILE A 130 -42.11 -59.88 7.94
CA ILE A 130 -41.10 -60.70 8.63
C ILE A 130 -41.42 -60.73 10.13
N GLY A 131 -41.71 -59.57 10.74
CA GLY A 131 -42.10 -59.50 12.16
C GLY A 131 -43.40 -60.25 12.51
N LYS A 132 -44.34 -60.39 11.57
CA LYS A 132 -45.57 -61.18 11.76
C LYS A 132 -45.35 -62.70 11.61
N GLN A 133 -44.30 -63.13 10.94
CA GLN A 133 -43.97 -64.55 10.80
C GLN A 133 -43.16 -65.06 12.01
N GLU A 134 -42.25 -64.24 12.53
CA GLU A 134 -41.49 -64.54 13.76
C GLU A 134 -42.42 -64.76 14.97
N THR A 135 -43.49 -63.96 15.09
CA THR A 135 -44.47 -64.10 16.17
C THR A 135 -45.34 -65.37 16.08
N ARG A 136 -45.61 -65.87 14.87
CA ARG A 136 -46.39 -67.11 14.66
C ARG A 136 -45.57 -68.39 14.82
N ALA A 137 -44.25 -68.33 14.63
CA ALA A 137 -43.37 -69.49 14.80
C ALA A 137 -43.18 -69.88 16.27
N ALA A 138 -43.32 -68.91 17.19
CA ALA A 138 -43.24 -69.13 18.63
C ALA A 138 -44.41 -69.95 19.22
N GLU A 139 -45.53 -70.12 18.49
CA GLU A 139 -46.75 -70.77 19.00
C GLU A 139 -46.72 -72.31 18.98
N ARG A 140 -45.63 -72.98 18.54
CA ARG A 140 -45.68 -74.41 18.17
C ARG A 140 -44.82 -75.43 18.95
N SER A 141 -44.12 -75.09 20.03
CA SER A 141 -43.35 -76.13 20.78
C SER A 141 -43.52 -76.05 22.28
N GLY A 142 -44.09 -77.10 22.90
CA GLY A 142 -43.74 -77.66 24.23
C GLY A 142 -43.82 -76.77 25.47
N GLU A 143 -44.12 -75.48 25.34
CA GLU A 143 -44.17 -74.53 26.44
C GLU A 143 -45.58 -74.39 27.02
N GLN A 144 -46.57 -75.21 26.65
CA GLN A 144 -47.95 -75.03 27.12
C GLN A 144 -48.11 -75.04 28.65
N ALA A 145 -47.30 -75.80 29.39
CA ALA A 145 -47.39 -75.82 30.85
C ALA A 145 -46.78 -74.56 31.49
N LYS A 146 -45.59 -74.14 31.02
CA LYS A 146 -44.98 -72.87 31.44
C LYS A 146 -45.78 -71.67 30.93
N LEU A 147 -46.39 -71.75 29.76
CA LEU A 147 -47.23 -70.73 29.17
C LEU A 147 -48.56 -70.65 29.90
N LEU A 148 -49.14 -71.74 30.41
CA LEU A 148 -50.32 -71.67 31.27
C LEU A 148 -50.00 -71.00 32.61
N GLU A 149 -48.88 -71.33 33.23
CA GLU A 149 -48.41 -70.66 34.46
C GLU A 149 -48.08 -69.19 34.21
N LEU A 150 -47.44 -68.89 33.08
CA LEU A 150 -47.11 -67.53 32.67
C LEU A 150 -48.35 -66.79 32.16
N LEU A 151 -49.36 -67.46 31.61
CA LEU A 151 -50.66 -66.88 31.26
C LEU A 151 -51.47 -66.58 32.51
N GLU A 152 -51.46 -67.43 33.53
CA GLU A 152 -52.09 -67.12 34.81
C GLU A 152 -51.38 -65.97 35.52
N GLN A 153 -50.04 -65.92 35.48
CA GLN A 153 -49.29 -64.76 35.96
C GLN A 153 -49.57 -63.51 35.12
N LYS A 154 -49.61 -63.62 33.79
CA LYS A 154 -49.93 -62.51 32.90
C LYS A 154 -51.39 -62.09 32.98
N GLU A 155 -52.30 -62.97 33.36
CA GLU A 155 -53.72 -62.69 33.58
C GLU A 155 -53.91 -61.97 34.93
N LYS A 156 -53.17 -62.36 35.97
CA LYS A 156 -53.06 -61.59 37.21
C LYS A 156 -52.42 -60.22 36.97
N GLU A 157 -51.31 -60.16 36.24
CA GLU A 157 -50.68 -58.90 35.83
C GLU A 157 -51.62 -58.06 34.95
N LEU A 158 -52.44 -58.67 34.08
CA LEU A 158 -53.45 -57.98 33.27
C LEU A 158 -54.61 -57.49 34.12
N GLN A 159 -55.03 -58.22 35.15
CA GLN A 159 -56.05 -57.75 36.08
C GLN A 159 -55.51 -56.60 36.93
N GLU A 160 -54.25 -56.67 37.38
CA GLU A 160 -53.58 -55.56 38.04
C GLU A 160 -53.35 -54.38 37.09
N LEU A 161 -52.98 -54.62 35.83
CA LEU A 161 -52.88 -53.57 34.81
C LEU A 161 -54.25 -52.98 34.50
N LYS A 162 -55.32 -53.78 34.47
CA LYS A 162 -56.68 -53.28 34.27
C LYS A 162 -57.14 -52.45 35.45
N ARG A 163 -56.82 -52.85 36.69
CA ARG A 163 -57.09 -52.03 37.88
C ARG A 163 -56.26 -50.75 37.87
N LYS A 164 -54.95 -50.84 37.61
CA LYS A 164 -54.07 -49.66 37.44
C LYS A 164 -54.53 -48.80 36.26
N TYR A 165 -55.04 -49.37 35.18
CA TYR A 165 -55.58 -48.65 34.04
C TYR A 165 -56.93 -48.04 34.35
N GLU A 166 -57.79 -48.69 35.16
CA GLU A 166 -59.02 -48.09 35.66
C GLU A 166 -58.75 -46.98 36.67
N ASP A 167 -57.72 -47.13 37.50
CA ASP A 167 -57.28 -46.13 38.47
C ASP A 167 -56.57 -44.97 37.75
N ILE A 168 -55.75 -45.24 36.74
CA ILE A 168 -55.16 -44.23 35.84
C ILE A 168 -56.27 -43.61 34.98
N LYS A 169 -57.24 -44.38 34.49
CA LYS A 169 -58.36 -43.83 33.72
C LYS A 169 -59.20 -42.94 34.61
N LYS A 170 -59.46 -43.32 35.86
CA LYS A 170 -60.11 -42.44 36.86
C LYS A 170 -59.23 -41.26 37.21
N SER A 171 -57.91 -41.41 37.34
CA SER A 171 -56.98 -40.31 37.65
C SER A 171 -56.72 -39.39 36.46
N VAL A 172 -56.86 -39.87 35.23
CA VAL A 172 -56.73 -39.08 33.99
C VAL A 172 -58.08 -38.43 33.68
N PHE A 173 -59.19 -39.12 33.94
CA PHE A 173 -60.54 -38.56 33.81
C PHE A 173 -60.87 -37.53 34.90
N PHE A 174 -60.26 -37.62 36.09
CA PHE A 174 -60.40 -36.63 37.17
C PHE A 174 -59.15 -35.75 37.39
N GLY A 175 -58.05 -35.97 36.65
CA GLY A 175 -56.75 -35.33 36.91
C GLY A 175 -55.95 -34.94 35.67
N MET A 176 -56.54 -35.01 34.47
CA MET A 176 -56.34 -33.90 33.55
C MET A 176 -57.42 -32.88 33.89
N GLU A 177 -57.07 -31.89 34.73
CA GLU A 177 -57.49 -30.54 34.36
C GLU A 177 -57.01 -30.40 32.91
N GLU A 178 -57.93 -30.57 31.96
CA GLU A 178 -57.71 -30.10 30.61
C GLU A 178 -57.24 -28.66 30.80
N VAL A 179 -55.96 -28.39 30.52
CA VAL A 179 -55.53 -27.04 30.15
C VAL A 179 -56.50 -26.71 29.04
N SER A 180 -57.51 -25.90 29.37
CA SER A 180 -58.70 -25.76 28.55
C SER A 180 -58.22 -25.30 27.18
N ALA A 181 -58.95 -25.58 26.10
CA ALA A 181 -58.63 -24.97 24.81
C ALA A 181 -58.44 -23.44 24.96
N SER A 182 -59.15 -22.83 25.90
CA SER A 182 -58.97 -21.44 26.36
C SER A 182 -57.59 -21.13 26.94
N ASP A 183 -57.00 -22.02 27.75
CA ASP A 183 -55.69 -21.79 28.36
C ASP A 183 -54.56 -21.91 27.33
N LEU A 184 -54.68 -22.84 26.37
CA LEU A 184 -53.76 -22.94 25.23
C LEU A 184 -53.88 -21.74 24.29
N GLU A 185 -55.10 -21.26 24.03
CA GLU A 185 -55.33 -20.02 23.27
C GLU A 185 -54.73 -18.80 24.00
N ASP A 186 -54.83 -18.76 25.33
CA ASP A 186 -54.21 -17.72 26.16
C ASP A 186 -52.68 -17.78 26.15
N GLU A 187 -52.06 -18.96 26.19
CA GLU A 187 -50.61 -19.11 26.03
C GLU A 187 -50.15 -18.74 24.62
N LEU A 188 -50.90 -19.14 23.59
CA LEU A 188 -50.60 -18.80 22.20
C LEU A 188 -50.73 -17.29 21.95
N SER A 189 -51.72 -16.64 22.55
CA SER A 189 -51.88 -15.19 22.46
C SER A 189 -50.79 -14.44 23.23
N LYS A 190 -50.40 -14.91 24.43
CA LYS A 190 -49.27 -14.35 25.20
C LYS A 190 -47.96 -14.47 24.45
N THR A 191 -47.67 -15.63 23.86
CA THR A 191 -46.44 -15.86 23.08
C THR A 191 -46.44 -15.02 21.80
N ARG A 192 -47.58 -14.92 21.10
CA ARG A 192 -47.74 -14.02 19.95
C ARG A 192 -47.48 -12.56 20.34
N LEU A 193 -48.07 -12.08 21.44
CA LEU A 193 -47.86 -10.71 21.92
C LEU A 193 -46.40 -10.46 22.32
N ALA A 194 -45.73 -11.44 22.94
CA ALA A 194 -44.31 -11.37 23.24
C ALA A 194 -43.46 -11.28 21.96
N LEU A 195 -43.79 -12.09 20.95
CA LEU A 195 -43.12 -12.07 19.65
C LEU A 195 -43.33 -10.74 18.92
N GLU A 196 -44.56 -10.20 18.94
CA GLU A 196 -44.86 -8.89 18.36
C GLU A 196 -44.10 -7.75 19.07
N ARG A 197 -43.94 -7.83 20.39
CA ARG A 197 -43.12 -6.86 21.15
C ARG A 197 -41.64 -6.96 20.78
N GLU A 198 -41.08 -8.16 20.72
CA GLU A 198 -39.67 -8.35 20.31
C GLU A 198 -39.44 -7.92 18.87
N LYS A 199 -40.37 -8.23 17.95
CA LYS A 199 -40.33 -7.73 16.58
C LYS A 199 -40.27 -6.20 16.54
N ARG A 200 -41.15 -5.51 17.28
CA ARG A 200 -41.13 -4.03 17.33
C ARG A 200 -39.83 -3.48 17.89
N LYS A 201 -39.27 -4.08 18.94
CA LYS A 201 -37.95 -3.68 19.47
C LYS A 201 -36.85 -3.84 18.43
N LEU A 202 -36.85 -4.96 17.69
CA LEU A 202 -35.88 -5.19 16.62
C LEU A 202 -36.04 -4.20 15.47
N GLU A 203 -37.28 -3.88 15.08
CA GLU A 203 -37.57 -2.84 14.06
C GLU A 203 -37.09 -1.46 14.51
N GLU A 204 -37.32 -1.10 15.77
CA GLU A 204 -36.85 0.15 16.36
C GLU A 204 -35.32 0.21 16.38
N ILE A 205 -34.65 -0.83 16.90
CA ILE A 205 -33.19 -0.94 16.88
C ILE A 205 -32.66 -0.86 15.45
N PHE A 206 -33.25 -1.58 14.51
CA PHE A 206 -32.86 -1.55 13.10
C PHE A 206 -32.98 -0.13 12.53
N SER A 207 -34.08 0.57 12.79
CA SER A 207 -34.27 1.95 12.35
C SER A 207 -33.19 2.90 12.92
N THR A 208 -32.79 2.71 14.18
CA THR A 208 -31.70 3.51 14.78
C THR A 208 -30.33 3.20 14.16
N TYR A 209 -30.08 1.98 13.72
CA TYR A 209 -28.85 1.66 13.00
C TYR A 209 -28.86 2.22 11.58
N VAL A 210 -30.01 2.22 10.90
CA VAL A 210 -30.15 2.86 9.58
C VAL A 210 -29.85 4.36 9.67
N THR A 211 -30.36 5.06 10.68
CA THR A 211 -30.06 6.49 10.86
C THR A 211 -28.58 6.72 11.20
N LYS A 212 -27.97 5.90 12.06
CA LYS A 212 -26.52 5.95 12.34
C LYS A 212 -25.65 5.70 11.11
N ILE A 213 -26.05 4.76 10.25
CA ILE A 213 -25.34 4.49 8.99
C ILE A 213 -25.43 5.71 8.08
N SER A 214 -26.61 6.33 7.98
CA SER A 214 -26.78 7.54 7.15
C SER A 214 -25.96 8.73 7.67
N SER A 215 -25.86 8.91 9.00
CA SER A 215 -25.04 9.98 9.58
C SER A 215 -23.56 9.73 9.33
N LEU A 216 -23.09 8.49 9.52
CA LEU A 216 -21.71 8.11 9.22
C LEU A 216 -21.38 8.31 7.74
N GLN A 217 -22.27 7.93 6.83
CA GLN A 217 -22.08 8.17 5.39
C GLN A 217 -21.94 9.66 5.07
N SER A 218 -22.73 10.52 5.71
CA SER A 218 -22.59 11.98 5.58
C SER A 218 -21.26 12.50 6.12
N GLU A 219 -20.83 12.02 7.29
CA GLU A 219 -19.52 12.37 7.87
C GLU A 219 -18.36 11.93 6.97
N PHE A 220 -18.44 10.73 6.38
CA PHE A 220 -17.45 10.25 5.41
C PHE A 220 -17.39 11.12 4.16
N ALA A 221 -18.53 11.55 3.62
CA ALA A 221 -18.58 12.46 2.48
C ALA A 221 -17.91 13.80 2.80
N GLN A 222 -18.24 14.40 3.96
CA GLN A 222 -17.62 15.64 4.41
C GLN A 222 -16.11 15.50 4.63
N LEU A 223 -15.66 14.36 5.16
CA LEU A 223 -14.23 14.08 5.34
C LEU A 223 -13.52 13.94 3.99
N ALA A 224 -14.13 13.28 3.02
CA ALA A 224 -13.60 13.15 1.66
C ALA A 224 -13.48 14.52 0.97
N ASP A 225 -14.48 15.38 1.10
CA ASP A 225 -14.45 16.75 0.56
C ASP A 225 -13.31 17.57 1.20
N ARG A 226 -13.17 17.52 2.53
CA ARG A 226 -12.07 18.18 3.24
C ARG A 226 -10.70 17.65 2.83
N LEU A 227 -10.57 16.34 2.61
CA LEU A 227 -9.33 15.75 2.12
C LEU A 227 -8.97 16.29 0.74
N HIS A 228 -9.95 16.40 -0.17
CA HIS A 228 -9.75 16.98 -1.50
C HIS A 228 -9.38 18.47 -1.44
N GLU A 229 -9.98 19.25 -0.55
CA GLU A 229 -9.61 20.65 -0.33
C GLU A 229 -8.16 20.79 0.17
N VAL A 230 -7.77 19.99 1.16
CA VAL A 230 -6.39 20.00 1.69
C VAL A 230 -5.40 19.59 0.60
N GLN A 231 -5.72 18.58 -0.21
CA GLN A 231 -4.89 18.17 -1.33
C GLN A 231 -4.68 19.34 -2.32
N ARG A 232 -5.74 20.07 -2.69
CA ARG A 232 -5.64 21.25 -3.57
C ARG A 232 -4.77 22.35 -2.96
N TYR A 233 -4.89 22.61 -1.66
CA TYR A 233 -4.03 23.59 -0.99
C TYR A 233 -2.57 23.15 -0.99
N PHE A 234 -2.31 21.86 -0.76
CA PHE A 234 -0.97 21.30 -0.79
C PHE A 234 -0.34 21.40 -2.18
N ASP A 235 -1.08 21.06 -3.22
CA ASP A 235 -0.61 21.15 -4.61
C ASP A 235 -0.30 22.61 -4.97
N SER A 236 -1.21 23.55 -4.66
CA SER A 236 -0.96 24.99 -4.87
C SER A 236 0.23 25.52 -4.09
N PHE A 237 0.44 25.02 -2.86
CA PHE A 237 1.62 25.37 -2.06
C PHE A 237 2.91 24.86 -2.71
N CYS A 238 2.91 23.61 -3.19
CA CYS A 238 4.07 23.02 -3.87
C CYS A 238 4.44 23.79 -5.14
N ASP A 239 3.45 24.20 -5.93
CA ASP A 239 3.67 25.01 -7.14
C ASP A 239 4.31 26.36 -6.77
N LYS A 240 3.71 27.10 -5.83
CA LYS A 240 4.23 28.40 -5.38
C LYS A 240 5.63 28.29 -4.74
N SER A 241 5.86 27.23 -3.98
CA SER A 241 7.17 26.94 -3.38
C SER A 241 8.22 26.71 -4.46
N SER A 242 7.87 25.95 -5.50
CA SER A 242 8.75 25.69 -6.64
C SER A 242 9.07 26.96 -7.43
N GLU A 243 8.07 27.81 -7.68
CA GLU A 243 8.27 29.13 -8.29
C GLU A 243 9.20 30.02 -7.46
N LEU A 244 9.00 30.07 -6.14
CA LEU A 244 9.86 30.84 -5.24
C LEU A 244 11.32 30.35 -5.26
N VAL A 245 11.53 29.02 -5.27
CA VAL A 245 12.87 28.44 -5.41
C VAL A 245 13.53 28.85 -6.72
N LEU A 246 12.77 28.92 -7.83
CA LEU A 246 13.29 29.38 -9.12
C LEU A 246 13.67 30.87 -9.07
N LEU A 247 12.84 31.71 -8.44
CA LEU A 247 13.15 33.14 -8.26
C LEU A 247 14.40 33.35 -7.41
N LEU A 248 14.52 32.66 -6.27
CA LEU A 248 15.70 32.73 -5.42
C LEU A 248 16.97 32.25 -6.12
N LYS A 249 16.88 31.23 -6.99
CA LYS A 249 18.01 30.81 -7.83
C LYS A 249 18.43 31.91 -8.80
N LYS A 250 17.46 32.58 -9.45
CA LYS A 250 17.74 33.72 -10.35
C LYS A 250 18.38 34.89 -9.60
N GLU A 251 17.89 35.24 -8.42
CA GLU A 251 18.47 36.30 -7.58
C GLU A 251 19.89 35.96 -7.14
N ARG A 252 20.13 34.72 -6.72
CA ARG A 252 21.48 34.23 -6.38
C ARG A 252 22.43 34.33 -7.57
N ASP A 253 22.00 33.91 -8.75
CA ASP A 253 22.83 33.93 -9.95
C ASP A 253 23.10 35.36 -10.43
N PHE A 254 22.12 36.27 -10.27
CA PHE A 254 22.29 37.71 -10.48
C PHE A 254 23.30 38.32 -9.50
N ALA A 255 23.20 38.02 -8.21
CA ALA A 255 24.15 38.49 -7.21
C ALA A 255 25.58 38.02 -7.48
N LYS A 256 25.75 36.75 -7.90
CA LYS A 256 27.06 36.21 -8.33
C LYS A 256 27.61 36.99 -9.52
N LYS A 257 26.78 37.29 -10.52
CA LYS A 257 27.20 38.07 -11.68
C LYS A 257 27.64 39.48 -11.26
N LEU A 258 26.86 40.15 -10.41
CA LEU A 258 27.18 41.48 -9.91
C LEU A 258 28.53 41.50 -9.16
N VAL A 259 28.81 40.48 -8.34
CA VAL A 259 30.10 40.35 -7.65
C VAL A 259 31.24 40.20 -8.65
N LEU A 260 31.10 39.36 -9.68
CA LEU A 260 32.12 39.19 -10.71
C LEU A 260 32.35 40.49 -11.51
N ASP A 261 31.28 41.22 -11.83
CA ASP A 261 31.36 42.49 -12.54
C ASP A 261 32.10 43.53 -11.66
N ILE A 262 31.80 43.62 -10.36
CA ILE A 262 32.52 44.49 -9.42
C ILE A 262 34.00 44.09 -9.29
N GLU A 263 34.30 42.79 -9.18
CA GLU A 263 35.67 42.30 -9.11
C GLU A 263 36.46 42.66 -10.37
N ALA A 264 35.85 42.55 -11.55
CA ALA A 264 36.44 42.95 -12.82
C ALA A 264 36.72 44.46 -12.86
N GLU A 265 35.74 45.31 -12.52
CA GLU A 265 35.91 46.77 -12.45
C GLU A 265 37.01 47.17 -11.47
N VAL A 266 37.07 46.54 -10.28
CA VAL A 266 38.11 46.79 -9.28
C VAL A 266 39.50 46.42 -9.81
N LEU A 267 39.61 45.30 -10.53
CA LEU A 267 40.87 44.90 -11.16
C LEU A 267 41.31 45.89 -12.26
N GLU A 268 40.38 46.35 -13.10
CA GLU A 268 40.65 47.36 -14.13
C GLU A 268 41.09 48.70 -13.52
N LEU A 269 40.40 49.16 -12.47
CA LEU A 269 40.79 50.36 -11.73
C LEU A 269 42.18 50.21 -11.10
N ARG A 270 42.46 49.07 -10.46
CA ARG A 270 43.78 48.79 -9.89
C ARG A 270 44.88 48.82 -10.94
N ASN A 271 44.64 48.23 -12.12
CA ASN A 271 45.59 48.26 -13.22
C ASN A 271 45.82 49.69 -13.72
N THR A 272 44.75 50.48 -13.85
CA THR A 272 44.81 51.89 -14.26
C THR A 272 45.64 52.72 -13.29
N TYR A 273 45.34 52.64 -11.99
CA TYR A 273 46.12 53.33 -10.95
C TYR A 273 47.57 52.88 -10.92
N SER A 274 47.84 51.59 -11.08
CA SER A 274 49.22 51.07 -11.10
C SER A 274 50.01 51.63 -12.29
N ASN A 275 49.38 51.70 -13.46
CA ASN A 275 49.98 52.28 -14.66
C ASN A 275 50.21 53.80 -14.53
N GLU A 276 49.26 54.53 -13.94
CA GLU A 276 49.41 55.96 -13.66
C GLU A 276 50.54 56.23 -12.66
N LEU A 277 50.63 55.42 -11.60
CA LEU A 277 51.69 55.54 -10.60
C LEU A 277 53.08 55.26 -11.21
N LEU A 278 53.19 54.23 -12.06
CA LEU A 278 54.42 53.96 -12.82
C LEU A 278 54.80 55.14 -13.73
N LYS A 279 53.83 55.71 -14.48
CA LYS A 279 54.08 56.90 -15.32
C LYS A 279 54.54 58.11 -14.50
N LEU A 280 53.96 58.32 -13.32
CA LEU A 280 54.37 59.38 -12.41
C LEU A 280 55.79 59.16 -11.86
N GLU A 281 56.15 57.93 -11.51
CA GLU A 281 57.52 57.59 -11.10
C GLU A 281 58.53 57.80 -12.23
N GLU A 282 58.20 57.38 -13.45
CA GLU A 282 59.02 57.63 -14.64
C GLU A 282 59.20 59.12 -14.90
N ALA A 283 58.12 59.90 -14.88
CA ALA A 283 58.16 61.34 -15.07
C ALA A 283 58.98 62.03 -13.96
N LYS A 284 58.83 61.63 -12.70
CA LYS A 284 59.62 62.11 -11.56
C LYS A 284 61.11 61.83 -11.75
N MET A 285 61.45 60.62 -12.19
CA MET A 285 62.84 60.23 -12.46
C MET A 285 63.44 61.01 -13.63
N GLN A 286 62.67 61.24 -14.70
CA GLN A 286 63.10 62.08 -15.82
C GLN A 286 63.32 63.53 -15.41
N ALA A 287 62.38 64.13 -14.68
CA ALA A 287 62.49 65.50 -14.17
C ALA A 287 63.70 65.66 -13.25
N ARG A 288 63.94 64.68 -12.36
CA ARG A 288 65.13 64.65 -11.50
C ARG A 288 66.43 64.59 -12.31
N LYS A 289 66.52 63.69 -13.29
CA LYS A 289 67.69 63.59 -14.17
C LYS A 289 67.93 64.89 -14.96
N GLN A 290 66.87 65.56 -15.40
CA GLN A 290 66.98 66.84 -16.10
C GLN A 290 67.50 67.93 -15.16
N ALA A 291 66.93 68.05 -13.95
CA ALA A 291 67.39 69.00 -12.95
C ALA A 291 68.86 68.74 -12.55
N GLU A 292 69.25 67.47 -12.36
CA GLU A 292 70.64 67.08 -12.10
C GLU A 292 71.57 67.54 -13.25
N ARG A 293 71.21 67.30 -14.51
CA ARG A 293 71.99 67.76 -15.67
C ARG A 293 72.08 69.29 -15.76
N GLU A 294 71.00 70.00 -15.48
CA GLU A 294 70.97 71.48 -15.48
C GLU A 294 71.87 72.04 -14.39
N LEU A 295 71.82 71.46 -13.18
CA LEU A 295 72.69 71.84 -12.06
C LEU A 295 74.16 71.52 -12.36
N GLU A 296 74.46 70.32 -12.86
CA GLU A 296 75.82 69.95 -13.29
C GLU A 296 76.35 70.92 -14.36
N GLY A 297 75.52 71.26 -15.35
CA GLY A 297 75.88 72.24 -16.38
C GLY A 297 76.14 73.63 -15.81
N ARG A 298 75.35 74.06 -14.81
CA ARG A 298 75.54 75.36 -14.13
C ARG A 298 76.78 75.35 -13.24
N ILE A 299 77.05 74.26 -12.54
CA ILE A 299 78.27 74.08 -11.73
C ILE A 299 79.49 74.21 -12.62
N LYS A 300 79.55 73.48 -13.75
CA LYS A 300 80.67 73.56 -14.70
C LYS A 300 80.91 74.97 -15.22
N LYS A 301 79.84 75.70 -15.60
CA LYS A 301 79.95 77.11 -16.02
C LYS A 301 80.49 78.01 -14.91
N LEU A 302 80.03 77.82 -13.68
CA LEU A 302 80.52 78.58 -12.53
C LEU A 302 81.98 78.25 -12.22
N GLU A 303 82.39 76.98 -12.35
CA GLU A 303 83.79 76.56 -12.23
C GLU A 303 84.67 77.24 -13.29
N GLU A 304 84.24 77.25 -14.56
CA GLU A 304 84.92 77.97 -15.66
C GLU A 304 85.01 79.48 -15.39
N GLU A 305 83.92 80.12 -14.94
CA GLU A 305 83.92 81.54 -14.56
C GLU A 305 84.83 81.85 -13.38
N ILE A 306 84.91 80.97 -12.38
CA ILE A 306 85.83 81.11 -11.25
C ILE A 306 87.27 81.04 -11.75
N ILE A 307 87.61 80.05 -12.58
CA ILE A 307 88.95 79.92 -13.17
C ILE A 307 89.32 81.19 -13.96
N ALA A 308 88.43 81.67 -14.83
CA ALA A 308 88.66 82.89 -15.60
C ALA A 308 88.83 84.13 -14.70
N LYS A 309 88.04 84.26 -13.63
CA LYS A 309 88.18 85.35 -12.64
C LYS A 309 89.46 85.22 -11.83
N GLU A 310 89.91 84.01 -11.50
CA GLU A 310 91.19 83.77 -10.82
C GLU A 310 92.36 84.15 -11.71
N GLU A 311 92.32 83.85 -13.01
CA GLU A 311 93.30 84.29 -14.00
C GLU A 311 93.34 85.82 -14.14
N LEU A 312 92.17 86.47 -14.25
CA LEU A 312 92.05 87.93 -14.22
C LEU A 312 92.62 88.54 -12.93
N LEU A 313 92.33 87.95 -11.77
CA LEU A 313 92.88 88.39 -10.49
C LEU A 313 94.40 88.23 -10.44
N LYS A 314 94.96 87.15 -11.02
CA LYS A 314 96.42 87.02 -11.17
C LYS A 314 96.98 88.15 -12.03
N HIS A 315 96.38 88.43 -13.19
CA HIS A 315 96.79 89.55 -14.03
C HIS A 315 96.71 90.91 -13.31
N PHE A 316 95.64 91.19 -12.57
CA PHE A 316 95.53 92.43 -11.78
C PHE A 316 96.57 92.50 -10.66
N ARG A 317 96.87 91.37 -9.99
CA ARG A 317 97.93 91.32 -8.98
C ARG A 317 99.31 91.58 -9.60
N ASP A 318 99.58 91.03 -10.77
CA ASP A 318 100.85 91.24 -11.48
C ASP A 318 100.98 92.68 -11.98
N MET A 319 99.90 93.27 -12.52
CA MET A 319 99.88 94.70 -12.86
C MET A 319 100.10 95.58 -11.63
N ALA A 320 99.40 95.31 -10.52
CA ALA A 320 99.57 96.06 -9.28
C ALA A 320 101.02 95.99 -8.78
N ARG A 321 101.65 94.80 -8.82
CA ARG A 321 103.06 94.62 -8.49
C ARG A 321 103.97 95.40 -9.44
N SER A 322 103.69 95.42 -10.74
CA SER A 322 104.45 96.20 -11.73
C SER A 322 104.33 97.69 -11.45
N THR A 323 103.12 98.20 -11.21
CA THR A 323 102.88 99.62 -10.90
C THR A 323 103.50 100.01 -9.55
N ASP A 324 103.46 99.13 -8.55
CA ASP A 324 104.15 99.37 -7.27
C ASP A 324 105.68 99.40 -7.46
N ALA A 325 106.23 98.55 -8.33
CA ALA A 325 107.64 98.57 -8.68
C ALA A 325 108.03 99.84 -9.45
N GLU A 326 107.22 100.27 -10.42
CA GLU A 326 107.40 101.54 -11.13
C GLU A 326 107.30 102.74 -10.19
N LYS A 327 106.32 102.73 -9.27
CA LYS A 327 106.16 103.77 -8.25
C LYS A 327 107.39 103.83 -7.35
N LYS A 328 107.89 102.68 -6.87
CA LYS A 328 109.15 102.62 -6.10
C LYS A 328 110.34 103.15 -6.91
N ALA A 329 110.48 102.79 -8.18
CA ALA A 329 111.55 103.30 -9.03
C ALA A 329 111.45 104.83 -9.25
N LEU A 330 110.23 105.37 -9.37
CA LEU A 330 109.99 106.81 -9.41
C LEU A 330 110.27 107.49 -8.08
N GLU A 331 109.89 106.88 -6.96
CA GLU A 331 110.20 107.36 -5.60
C GLU A 331 111.73 107.38 -5.38
N GLU A 332 112.46 106.35 -5.79
CA GLU A 332 113.92 106.29 -5.78
C GLU A 332 114.53 107.38 -6.67
N LYS A 333 113.95 107.62 -7.85
CA LYS A 333 114.41 108.69 -8.76
C LYS A 333 114.14 110.08 -8.20
N ILE A 334 113.00 110.30 -7.55
CA ILE A 334 112.68 111.54 -6.83
C ILE A 334 113.63 111.71 -5.64
N ALA A 335 113.89 110.66 -4.87
CA ALA A 335 114.84 110.68 -3.76
C ALA A 335 116.26 111.00 -4.25
N PHE A 336 116.69 110.41 -5.36
CA PHE A 336 117.96 110.73 -6.03
C PHE A 336 118.01 112.20 -6.47
N LEU A 337 116.97 112.69 -7.16
CA LEU A 337 116.90 114.08 -7.58
C LEU A 337 116.89 115.06 -6.38
N ASN A 338 116.17 114.73 -5.32
CA ASN A 338 116.18 115.51 -4.07
C ASN A 338 117.56 115.50 -3.41
N ALA A 339 118.27 114.37 -3.41
CA ALA A 339 119.64 114.29 -2.91
C ALA A 339 120.63 115.09 -3.78
N VAL A 340 120.46 115.09 -5.11
CA VAL A 340 121.22 115.92 -6.05
C VAL A 340 120.93 117.42 -5.85
N MET A 341 119.67 117.78 -5.62
CA MET A 341 119.27 119.15 -5.30
C MET A 341 119.85 119.61 -3.96
N ALA A 342 119.81 118.76 -2.93
CA ALA A 342 120.40 119.05 -1.62
C ALA A 342 121.94 119.16 -1.67
N SER A 343 122.61 118.40 -2.52
CA SER A 343 124.05 118.53 -2.76
C SER A 343 124.40 119.79 -3.57
N ARG A 344 123.58 120.18 -4.56
CA ARG A 344 123.68 121.49 -5.23
C ARG A 344 123.42 122.67 -4.29
N GLU A 345 122.51 122.54 -3.34
CA GLU A 345 122.28 123.57 -2.31
C GLU A 345 123.46 123.66 -1.32
N LYS A 346 124.13 122.55 -1.01
CA LYS A 346 125.38 122.55 -0.23
C LYS A 346 126.55 123.17 -1.02
N GLU A 347 126.63 122.95 -2.33
CA GLU A 347 127.62 123.63 -3.19
C GLU A 347 127.35 125.14 -3.32
N LYS A 348 126.09 125.57 -3.36
CA LYS A 348 125.74 127.01 -3.32
C LYS A 348 126.05 127.67 -1.98
N LYS A 349 125.97 126.94 -0.86
CA LYS A 349 126.39 127.45 0.47
C LYS A 349 127.92 127.55 0.63
N HIS A 350 128.71 126.89 -0.22
CA HIS A 350 130.18 126.98 -0.21
C HIS A 350 130.79 128.07 -1.10
N LYS A 351 130.01 128.70 -2.00
CA LYS A 351 130.48 129.78 -2.89
C LYS A 351 130.16 131.21 -2.42
N ASN A 352 129.58 131.37 -1.23
CA ASN A 352 129.36 132.68 -0.58
C ASN A 352 130.22 132.86 0.69
N LYS A 353 131.48 132.39 0.66
CA LYS A 353 132.51 132.76 1.63
C LYS A 353 133.53 133.68 0.97
#